data_AF-A0A672R261-F1
#
_entry.id   AF-A0A672R261-F1
#
_cell.length_a   1.000
_cell.length_b   1.000
_cell.length_c   1.000
_cell.angle_alpha   90.00
_cell.angle_beta   90.00
_cell.angle_gamma   90.00
#
_symmetry.space_group_name_H-M   'P 1'
#
loop_
_entity.id
_entity.type
_entity.pdbx_description
1 polymer ?
#
loop_
_entity_poly.entity_id
_entity_poly.type
_entity_poly.pdbx_seq_one_letter_code
_entity_poly.pdbx_strand_id
1 'polypeptide(L)'
;TQCLLHLIALNSPQRGDMQGIRGIDHKCLLQAQAIGLKGTFRAFLSSRLQDLYSIVRQNDRELLPIVNLQDEELFSNWESIFSGSGGKMNDNVHIYSFDCRDVLDDDAWPEKMVWHGSSTRGSRQTDGYCETWRTGSHVVTGMASSLQEGYLIQQLPRGCTSAFIVLCIENSYIAE
;
A
#
# COMPACT_ATOMS: atom_id res chain seq x y z
N THR A 1 -11.97 -6.93 -21.96
CA THR A 1 -11.73 -6.28 -20.65
C THR A 1 -10.64 -7.05 -19.97
N GLN A 2 -9.55 -6.39 -19.59
CA GLN A 2 -8.44 -7.04 -18.89
C GLN A 2 -8.77 -7.03 -17.39
N CYS A 3 -8.74 -8.21 -16.75
CA CYS A 3 -8.96 -8.32 -15.31
C CYS A 3 -7.64 -8.02 -14.60
N LEU A 4 -7.61 -6.98 -13.77
CA LEU A 4 -6.43 -6.48 -13.05
C LEU A 4 -6.86 -5.83 -11.74
N LEU A 5 -5.91 -5.60 -10.84
CA LEU A 5 -6.11 -4.84 -9.60
C LEU A 5 -5.14 -3.67 -9.54
N HIS A 6 -5.64 -2.48 -9.27
CA HIS A 6 -4.79 -1.30 -9.17
C HIS A 6 -4.18 -1.12 -7.78
N LEU A 7 -2.90 -0.79 -7.74
CA LEU A 7 -2.17 -0.34 -6.56
C LEU A 7 -1.70 1.11 -6.77
N ILE A 8 -2.30 2.04 -6.03
CA ILE A 8 -2.17 3.49 -6.26
C ILE A 8 -1.83 4.17 -4.94
N ALA A 9 -0.97 5.18 -4.94
CA ALA A 9 -0.66 5.93 -3.73
C ALA A 9 -1.74 6.96 -3.37
N LEU A 10 -1.91 7.26 -2.08
CA LEU A 10 -2.62 8.46 -1.65
C LEU A 10 -1.88 9.72 -2.12
N ASN A 11 -2.60 10.83 -2.32
CA ASN A 11 -2.08 12.12 -2.78
C ASN A 11 -1.20 12.90 -1.78
N SER A 12 -0.91 12.34 -0.60
CA SER A 12 0.05 12.96 0.32
C SER A 12 0.67 11.90 1.23
N PRO A 13 1.92 12.11 1.71
CA PRO A 13 2.49 11.23 2.71
C PRO A 13 1.68 11.27 4.01
N GLN A 14 1.72 10.19 4.77
CA GLN A 14 1.01 10.02 6.04
C GLN A 14 1.96 9.67 7.17
N ARG A 15 1.73 10.28 8.34
CA ARG A 15 2.34 9.86 9.60
C ARG A 15 1.65 8.61 10.14
N GLY A 16 2.18 8.04 11.22
CA GLY A 16 1.58 6.88 11.88
C GLY A 16 0.20 7.13 12.48
N ASP A 17 -0.16 8.38 12.82
CA ASP A 17 -1.51 8.73 13.27
C ASP A 17 -2.43 9.01 12.06
N MET A 18 -2.98 7.93 11.51
CA MET A 18 -3.89 7.98 10.37
C MET A 18 -5.36 7.87 10.80
N GLN A 19 -5.67 8.18 12.07
CA GLN A 19 -7.00 7.98 12.66
C GLN A 19 -7.45 6.50 12.62
N GLY A 20 -6.48 5.59 12.64
CA GLY A 20 -6.66 4.16 12.51
C GLY A 20 -7.00 3.68 11.10
N ILE A 21 -7.07 2.36 10.93
CA ILE A 21 -7.28 1.72 9.61
C ILE A 21 -8.55 2.20 8.88
N ARG A 22 -9.61 2.55 9.60
CA ARG A 22 -10.85 3.06 8.99
C ARG A 22 -10.68 4.44 8.37
N GLY A 23 -9.89 5.32 9.00
CA GLY A 23 -9.63 6.66 8.51
C GLY A 23 -8.89 6.62 7.18
N ILE A 24 -7.87 5.76 7.10
CA ILE A 24 -7.05 5.62 5.90
C ILE A 24 -7.76 4.84 4.78
N ASP A 25 -8.54 3.80 5.10
CA ASP A 25 -9.42 3.13 4.14
C ASP A 25 -10.42 4.13 3.51
N HIS A 26 -10.99 5.03 4.32
CA HIS A 26 -11.89 6.06 3.83
C HIS A 26 -11.18 7.06 2.90
N LYS A 27 -9.93 7.43 3.18
CA LYS A 27 -9.13 8.28 2.28
C LYS A 27 -8.87 7.60 0.93
N CYS A 28 -8.53 6.31 0.92
CA CYS A 28 -8.36 5.54 -0.32
C CYS A 28 -9.65 5.56 -1.16
N LEU A 29 -10.79 5.30 -0.52
CA LEU A 29 -12.09 5.33 -1.18
C LEU A 29 -12.39 6.70 -1.80
N LEU A 30 -12.25 7.78 -1.03
CA LEU A 30 -12.57 9.13 -1.52
C LEU A 30 -11.67 9.58 -2.67
N GLN A 31 -10.37 9.29 -2.61
CA GLN A 31 -9.44 9.69 -3.68
C GLN A 31 -9.65 8.87 -4.96
N ALA A 32 -9.94 7.57 -4.85
CA ALA A 32 -10.32 6.75 -5.99
C ALA A 32 -11.60 7.27 -6.68
N GLN A 33 -12.64 7.58 -5.88
CA GLN A 33 -13.90 8.11 -6.38
C GLN A 33 -13.74 9.48 -7.06
N ALA A 34 -12.86 10.34 -6.52
CA ALA A 34 -12.60 11.67 -7.08
C ALA A 34 -12.06 11.63 -8.51
N ILE A 35 -11.42 10.53 -8.91
CA ILE A 35 -10.92 10.30 -10.28
C ILE A 35 -11.78 9.31 -11.08
N GLY A 36 -12.95 8.93 -10.57
CA GLY A 36 -13.92 8.11 -11.29
C GLY A 36 -13.66 6.60 -11.26
N LEU A 37 -12.72 6.11 -10.43
CA LEU A 37 -12.53 4.67 -10.25
C LEU A 37 -13.70 4.07 -9.47
N LYS A 38 -14.27 2.99 -10.00
CA LYS A 38 -15.44 2.31 -9.41
C LYS A 38 -15.07 1.14 -8.48
N GLY A 39 -13.79 0.74 -8.50
CA GLY A 39 -13.25 -0.30 -7.65
C GLY A 39 -13.37 0.00 -6.15
N THR A 40 -13.29 -1.05 -5.32
CA THR A 40 -13.25 -0.87 -3.87
C THR A 40 -11.79 -0.81 -3.40
N PHE A 41 -11.31 0.39 -3.09
CA PHE A 41 -9.93 0.62 -2.65
C PHE A 41 -9.81 0.54 -1.13
N ARG A 42 -8.76 -0.14 -0.67
CA ARG A 42 -8.40 -0.28 0.74
C ARG A 42 -6.93 0.03 0.95
N ALA A 43 -6.58 0.55 2.12
CA ALA A 43 -5.20 0.86 2.44
C ALA A 43 -4.36 -0.42 2.47
N PHE A 44 -3.19 -0.40 1.82
CA PHE A 44 -2.19 -1.46 1.81
C PHE A 44 -1.47 -1.52 3.17
N LEU A 45 -2.20 -1.81 4.25
CA LEU A 45 -1.68 -1.85 5.61
C LEU A 45 -2.27 -3.03 6.39
N SER A 46 -1.44 -3.67 7.21
CA SER A 46 -1.95 -4.51 8.29
C SER A 46 -2.62 -3.69 9.38
N SER A 47 -3.54 -4.29 10.12
CA SER A 47 -4.18 -3.67 11.29
C SER A 47 -4.42 -4.71 12.40
N ARG A 48 -5.09 -4.30 13.48
CA ARG A 48 -5.33 -5.15 14.66
C ARG A 48 -5.95 -6.51 14.32
N LEU A 49 -6.92 -6.52 13.41
CA LEU A 49 -7.74 -7.70 13.08
C LEU A 49 -7.56 -8.17 11.65
N GLN A 50 -6.65 -7.56 10.89
CA GLN A 50 -6.48 -7.87 9.48
C GLN A 50 -5.02 -7.90 9.08
N ASP A 51 -4.63 -9.03 8.50
CA ASP A 51 -3.37 -9.20 7.80
C ASP A 51 -3.44 -8.47 6.46
N LEU A 52 -2.31 -7.89 6.03
CA LEU A 52 -2.24 -7.21 4.75
C LEU A 52 -2.59 -8.18 3.61
N TYR A 53 -2.05 -9.40 3.68
CA TYR A 53 -2.32 -10.47 2.72
C TYR A 53 -3.82 -10.76 2.52
N SER A 54 -4.66 -10.56 3.53
CA SER A 54 -6.10 -10.88 3.45
C SER A 54 -6.98 -9.74 2.93
N ILE A 55 -6.39 -8.61 2.53
CA ILE A 55 -7.13 -7.48 1.96
C ILE A 55 -7.77 -7.85 0.62
N VAL A 56 -6.99 -8.46 -0.28
CA VAL A 56 -7.48 -8.92 -1.58
C VAL A 56 -8.28 -10.21 -1.42
N ARG A 57 -9.43 -10.31 -2.10
CA ARG A 57 -10.29 -11.50 -2.09
C ARG A 57 -9.54 -12.71 -2.61
N GLN A 58 -9.77 -13.86 -1.97
CA GLN A 58 -9.03 -15.09 -2.24
C GLN A 58 -9.02 -15.49 -3.72
N ASN A 59 -10.16 -15.37 -4.42
CA ASN A 59 -10.27 -15.76 -5.83
C ASN A 59 -9.45 -14.89 -6.79
N ASP A 60 -9.07 -13.69 -6.37
CA ASP A 60 -8.38 -12.72 -7.21
C ASP A 60 -6.86 -12.77 -7.04
N ARG A 61 -6.36 -13.48 -6.00
CA ARG A 61 -4.95 -13.40 -5.57
C ARG A 61 -3.95 -14.02 -6.53
N GLU A 62 -4.33 -15.11 -7.19
CA GLU A 62 -3.42 -15.89 -8.05
C GLU A 62 -3.57 -15.53 -9.53
N LEU A 63 -4.73 -14.98 -9.91
CA LEU A 63 -5.15 -14.83 -11.30
C LEU A 63 -4.89 -13.44 -11.89
N LEU A 64 -4.93 -12.40 -11.05
CA LEU A 64 -4.95 -11.02 -11.52
C LEU A 64 -3.62 -10.33 -11.30
N PRO A 65 -3.05 -9.66 -12.32
CA PRO A 65 -1.88 -8.82 -12.15
C PRO A 65 -2.20 -7.60 -11.29
N ILE A 66 -1.18 -7.14 -10.56
CA ILE A 66 -1.23 -5.88 -9.81
C ILE A 66 -0.58 -4.81 -10.67
N VAL A 67 -1.35 -3.78 -11.03
CA VAL A 67 -0.91 -2.70 -11.91
C VAL A 67 -0.88 -1.35 -11.20
N ASN A 68 -0.15 -0.38 -11.74
CA ASN A 68 -0.22 1.00 -11.29
C ASN A 68 -1.42 1.75 -11.92
N LEU A 69 -1.49 3.07 -11.73
CA LEU A 69 -2.56 3.91 -12.29
C LEU A 69 -2.57 3.96 -13.83
N GLN A 70 -1.46 3.64 -14.49
CA GLN A 70 -1.29 3.65 -15.94
C GLN A 70 -1.41 2.26 -16.58
N ASP A 71 -1.98 1.28 -15.84
CA ASP A 71 -2.10 -0.12 -16.26
C ASP A 71 -0.76 -0.84 -16.48
N GLU A 72 0.35 -0.31 -15.96
CA GLU A 72 1.66 -0.98 -16.03
C GLU A 72 1.78 -2.03 -14.91
N GLU A 73 2.20 -3.24 -15.27
CA GLU A 73 2.30 -4.36 -14.33
C GLU A 73 3.44 -4.18 -13.31
N LEU A 74 3.07 -4.02 -12.04
CA LEU A 74 3.99 -3.96 -10.90
C LEU A 74 4.37 -5.36 -10.41
N PHE A 75 3.39 -6.26 -10.38
CA PHE A 75 3.52 -7.64 -9.92
C PHE A 75 2.64 -8.56 -10.76
N SER A 76 3.12 -9.78 -11.01
CA SER A 76 2.37 -10.78 -11.79
C SER A 76 1.05 -11.19 -11.13
N ASN A 77 1.00 -11.18 -9.79
CA ASN A 77 -0.22 -11.33 -9.00
C ASN A 77 -0.01 -10.95 -7.52
N TRP A 78 -1.09 -11.01 -6.73
CA TRP A 78 -1.06 -10.67 -5.29
C TRP A 78 -0.13 -11.57 -4.48
N GLU A 79 -0.12 -12.88 -4.75
CA GLU A 79 0.73 -13.85 -4.03
C GLU A 79 2.23 -13.53 -4.17
N SER A 80 2.64 -13.05 -5.35
CA SER A 80 4.05 -12.77 -5.64
C SER A 80 4.68 -11.73 -4.70
N ILE A 81 3.87 -10.76 -4.22
CA ILE A 81 4.27 -9.74 -3.25
C ILE A 81 4.73 -10.40 -1.94
N PHE A 82 4.05 -11.46 -1.51
CA PHE A 82 4.23 -12.12 -0.20
C PHE A 82 5.05 -13.41 -0.27
N SER A 83 5.81 -13.60 -1.35
CA SER A 83 6.74 -14.72 -1.55
C SER A 83 7.89 -14.81 -0.52
N GLY A 84 8.03 -13.80 0.35
CA GLY A 84 9.13 -13.68 1.31
C GLY A 84 10.33 -12.87 0.79
N SER A 85 10.28 -12.42 -0.46
CA SER A 85 11.34 -11.63 -1.14
C SER A 85 11.27 -10.12 -0.86
N GLY A 86 10.45 -9.69 0.12
CA GLY A 86 10.25 -8.26 0.44
C GLY A 86 9.32 -7.53 -0.53
N GLY A 87 8.63 -8.24 -1.42
CA GLY A 87 7.73 -7.65 -2.42
C GLY A 87 8.50 -6.80 -3.43
N LYS A 88 9.51 -7.39 -4.08
CA LYS A 88 10.26 -6.75 -5.16
C LYS A 88 9.35 -6.51 -6.37
N MET A 89 9.22 -5.27 -6.80
CA MET A 89 8.50 -4.89 -8.02
C MET A 89 9.25 -5.32 -9.28
N ASN A 90 8.55 -5.36 -10.40
CA ASN A 90 9.17 -5.39 -11.71
C ASN A 90 10.17 -4.24 -11.89
N ASP A 91 11.22 -4.44 -12.69
CA ASP A 91 12.22 -3.39 -12.91
C ASP A 91 11.65 -2.29 -13.84
N ASN A 92 12.05 -1.03 -13.62
CA ASN A 92 11.64 0.15 -14.41
C ASN A 92 10.14 0.45 -14.41
N VAL A 93 9.44 0.15 -13.31
CA VAL A 93 8.03 0.51 -13.11
C VAL A 93 7.87 1.57 -12.03
N HIS A 94 6.80 2.34 -12.14
CA HIS A 94 6.54 3.51 -11.30
C HIS A 94 5.23 3.35 -10.51
N ILE A 95 5.13 4.02 -9.36
CA ILE A 95 3.88 4.11 -8.60
C ILE A 95 3.36 5.54 -8.70
N TYR A 96 2.10 5.68 -9.07
CA TYR A 96 1.43 6.97 -9.17
C TYR A 96 0.44 7.18 -8.02
N SER A 97 0.28 8.42 -7.60
CA SER A 97 -0.82 8.84 -6.73
C SER A 97 -2.13 8.99 -7.51
N PHE A 98 -3.27 9.04 -6.81
CA PHE A 98 -4.57 9.29 -7.47
C PHE A 98 -4.61 10.60 -8.27
N ASP A 99 -3.83 11.62 -7.89
CA ASP A 99 -3.68 12.87 -8.66
C ASP A 99 -2.55 12.83 -9.70
N CYS A 100 -2.20 11.64 -10.17
CA CYS A 100 -1.29 11.38 -11.31
C CYS A 100 0.15 11.87 -11.12
N ARG A 101 0.66 11.87 -9.88
CA ARG A 101 2.08 12.19 -9.61
C ARG A 101 2.87 10.92 -9.37
N ASP A 102 4.04 10.84 -9.98
CA ASP A 102 4.98 9.76 -9.67
C ASP A 102 5.57 9.99 -8.28
N VAL A 103 5.30 9.08 -7.33
CA VAL A 103 5.72 9.26 -5.95
C VAL A 103 7.24 9.13 -5.75
N LEU A 104 7.97 8.51 -6.69
CA LEU A 104 9.43 8.43 -6.65
C LEU A 104 10.08 9.74 -7.07
N ASP A 105 9.49 10.45 -8.02
CA ASP A 105 10.07 11.69 -8.58
C ASP A 105 9.50 12.97 -7.95
N ASP A 106 8.30 12.92 -7.37
CA ASP A 106 7.63 14.11 -6.84
C ASP A 106 8.12 14.49 -5.42
N ASP A 107 8.46 15.76 -5.24
CA ASP A 107 9.01 16.31 -3.99
C ASP A 107 8.01 16.32 -2.82
N ALA A 108 6.71 16.13 -3.07
CA ALA A 108 5.73 16.02 -1.99
C ALA A 108 5.96 14.78 -1.10
N TRP A 109 6.68 13.77 -1.59
CA TRP A 109 7.17 12.63 -0.80
C TRP A 109 8.69 12.72 -0.66
N PRO A 110 9.22 13.46 0.30
CA PRO A 110 10.67 13.60 0.47
C PRO A 110 11.34 12.28 0.88
N GLU A 111 10.62 11.44 1.63
CA GLU A 111 11.08 10.11 2.03
C GLU A 111 10.35 9.05 1.20
N LYS A 112 11.09 8.34 0.34
CA LYS A 112 10.57 7.33 -0.61
C LYS A 112 10.32 5.98 0.05
N MET A 113 9.62 6.02 1.19
CA MET A 113 9.30 4.86 2.02
C MET A 113 7.79 4.59 1.96
N VAL A 114 7.39 3.34 2.13
CA VAL A 114 5.99 2.89 2.13
C VAL A 114 5.67 2.27 3.49
N TRP A 115 4.61 2.73 4.15
CA TRP A 115 4.06 2.03 5.32
C TRP A 115 3.37 0.73 4.91
N HIS A 116 3.54 -0.35 5.68
CA HIS A 116 2.77 -1.59 5.49
C HIS A 116 2.40 -2.29 6.81
N GLY A 117 3.26 -2.24 7.84
CA GLY A 117 2.96 -2.80 9.16
C GLY A 117 2.83 -4.32 9.24
N SER A 118 3.47 -5.02 8.31
CA SER A 118 3.33 -6.47 8.10
C SER A 118 4.68 -7.18 8.03
N SER A 119 4.68 -8.50 8.17
CA SER A 119 5.82 -9.35 7.83
C SER A 119 6.01 -9.44 6.31
N THR A 120 7.11 -10.06 5.88
CA THR A 120 7.36 -10.37 4.45
C THR A 120 6.36 -11.36 3.85
N ARG A 121 5.49 -11.97 4.67
CA ARG A 121 4.36 -12.82 4.24
C ARG A 121 3.00 -12.12 4.41
N GLY A 122 2.99 -10.82 4.71
CA GLY A 122 1.78 -10.02 4.83
C GLY A 122 0.99 -10.26 6.12
N SER A 123 1.52 -11.04 7.07
CA SER A 123 0.92 -11.18 8.40
C SER A 123 1.12 -9.90 9.22
N ARG A 124 0.13 -9.47 9.99
CA ARG A 124 0.23 -8.28 10.84
C ARG A 124 1.37 -8.41 11.86
N GLN A 125 2.14 -7.34 12.05
CA GLN A 125 3.15 -7.23 13.10
C GLN A 125 2.61 -6.32 14.20
N THR A 126 2.23 -6.91 15.35
CA THR A 126 1.51 -6.18 16.41
C THR A 126 2.34 -5.07 17.07
N ASP A 127 3.66 -5.17 16.99
CA ASP A 127 4.66 -4.20 17.43
C ASP A 127 5.12 -3.25 16.32
N GLY A 128 4.65 -3.45 15.09
CA GLY A 128 5.15 -2.80 13.88
C GLY A 128 4.12 -2.02 13.10
N TYR A 129 3.03 -1.53 13.71
CA TYR A 129 1.96 -0.83 12.99
C TYR A 129 1.43 0.43 13.68
N CYS A 130 2.30 1.20 14.35
CA CYS A 130 1.96 2.48 14.97
C CYS A 130 0.67 2.43 15.82
N GLU A 131 0.59 1.46 16.73
CA GLU A 131 -0.60 1.20 17.56
C GLU A 131 -1.90 1.17 16.75
N THR A 132 -1.90 0.41 15.64
CA THR A 132 -3.02 0.29 14.70
C THR A 132 -3.26 1.58 13.89
N TRP A 133 -2.19 2.31 13.59
CA TRP A 133 -2.15 3.58 12.88
C TRP A 133 -2.88 4.72 13.60
N ARG A 134 -2.68 4.80 14.92
CA ARG A 134 -3.34 5.79 15.80
C ARG A 134 -2.37 6.67 16.58
N THR A 135 -1.07 6.52 16.34
CA THR A 135 -0.07 7.31 17.05
C THR A 135 1.01 7.80 16.09
N GLY A 136 1.36 9.07 16.25
CA GLY A 136 2.50 9.71 15.60
C GLY A 136 3.68 9.87 16.57
N SER A 137 3.76 9.04 17.61
CA SER A 137 4.78 9.13 18.66
C SER A 137 6.17 8.71 18.14
N HIS A 138 7.22 9.36 18.65
CA HIS A 138 8.61 9.09 18.27
C HIS A 138 9.17 7.80 18.91
N VAL A 139 8.56 7.31 20.00
CA VAL A 139 8.98 6.07 20.68
C VAL A 139 8.26 4.82 20.16
N VAL A 140 7.28 5.01 19.27
CA VAL A 140 6.55 3.91 18.64
C VAL A 140 7.03 3.77 17.20
N THR A 141 7.12 2.53 16.74
CA THR A 141 7.54 2.21 15.38
C THR A 141 6.43 1.59 14.53
N GLY A 142 6.54 1.80 13.23
CA GLY A 142 5.84 1.05 12.19
C GLY A 142 6.83 0.32 11.29
N MET A 143 6.40 -0.72 10.61
CA MET A 143 7.16 -1.36 9.53
C MET A 143 6.90 -0.65 8.22
N ALA A 144 7.99 -0.27 7.58
CA ALA A 144 8.02 0.36 6.28
C ALA A 144 8.98 -0.38 5.32
N SER A 145 8.89 -0.02 4.04
CA SER A 145 9.74 -0.54 2.97
C SER A 145 10.29 0.58 2.10
N SER A 146 11.46 0.40 1.48
CA SER A 146 12.07 1.38 0.57
C SER A 146 11.51 1.19 -0.84
N LEU A 147 10.68 2.15 -1.29
CA LEU A 147 10.19 2.15 -2.66
C LEU A 147 11.32 2.50 -3.64
N GLN A 148 12.28 3.32 -3.21
CA GLN A 148 13.46 3.67 -4.00
C GLN A 148 14.32 2.44 -4.36
N GLU A 149 14.31 1.41 -3.51
CA GLU A 149 14.98 0.13 -3.79
C GLU A 149 14.09 -0.85 -4.58
N GLY A 150 12.86 -0.46 -4.92
CA GLY A 150 11.91 -1.29 -5.66
C GLY A 150 11.14 -2.31 -4.81
N TYR A 151 11.01 -2.11 -3.49
CA TYR A 151 10.36 -3.06 -2.59
C TYR A 151 9.17 -2.46 -1.84
N LEU A 152 8.14 -3.27 -1.59
CA LEU A 152 6.93 -2.84 -0.87
C LEU A 152 6.77 -3.35 0.57
N ILE A 153 7.44 -4.44 0.96
CA ILE A 153 7.28 -5.05 2.29
C ILE A 153 8.60 -5.53 2.93
N GLN A 154 9.71 -4.83 2.67
CA GLN A 154 10.94 -4.98 3.47
C GLN A 154 10.65 -4.75 4.96
N GLN A 155 11.50 -5.26 5.86
CA GLN A 155 11.29 -5.15 7.30
C GLN A 155 12.10 -3.99 7.87
N LEU A 156 11.74 -2.75 7.52
CA LEU A 156 12.44 -1.55 7.96
C LEU A 156 11.62 -0.82 9.03
N PRO A 157 11.92 -1.00 10.34
CA PRO A 157 11.23 -0.28 11.40
C PRO A 157 11.55 1.22 11.31
N ARG A 158 10.53 2.06 11.44
CA ARG A 158 10.62 3.53 11.37
C ARG A 158 9.73 4.17 12.41
N GLY A 159 10.14 5.32 12.93
CA GLY A 159 9.36 6.06 13.93
C GLY A 159 8.05 6.58 13.35
N CYS A 160 6.97 6.49 14.11
CA CYS A 160 5.63 6.87 13.64
C CYS A 160 5.45 8.38 13.42
N THR A 161 6.44 9.19 13.79
CA THR A 161 6.53 10.63 13.45
C THR A 161 6.82 10.87 11.97
N SER A 162 7.48 9.94 11.29
CA SER A 162 7.85 10.07 9.87
C SER A 162 6.62 10.03 8.98
N ALA A 163 6.67 10.75 7.87
CA ALA A 163 5.57 10.83 6.92
C ALA A 163 5.96 10.10 5.62
N PHE A 164 5.29 8.99 5.33
CA PHE A 164 5.63 8.09 4.23
C PHE A 164 4.46 7.86 3.28
N ILE A 165 4.76 7.24 2.15
CA ILE A 165 3.77 6.81 1.18
C ILE A 165 2.83 5.79 1.83
N VAL A 166 1.53 5.92 1.55
CA VAL A 166 0.52 4.90 1.83
C VAL A 166 -0.11 4.52 0.50
N LEU A 167 -0.09 3.23 0.21
CA LEU A 167 -0.69 2.66 -0.99
C LEU A 167 -2.12 2.23 -0.71
N CYS A 168 -2.93 2.18 -1.77
CA CYS A 168 -4.31 1.77 -1.79
C CYS A 168 -4.45 0.68 -2.86
N ILE A 169 -4.94 -0.49 -2.48
CA ILE A 169 -5.14 -1.64 -3.34
C ILE A 169 -6.63 -1.82 -3.62
N GLU A 170 -6.98 -2.04 -4.88
CA GLU A 170 -8.30 -2.55 -5.26
C GLU A 170 -8.48 -3.97 -4.70
N ASN A 171 -9.46 -4.18 -3.83
CA ASN A 171 -9.56 -5.41 -3.04
C ASN A 171 -10.23 -6.58 -3.78
N SER A 172 -10.83 -6.31 -4.93
CA SER A 172 -11.43 -7.32 -5.80
C SER A 172 -11.74 -6.75 -7.16
N TYR A 173 -11.69 -7.61 -8.18
CA TYR A 173 -12.19 -7.26 -9.51
C TYR A 173 -13.72 -7.27 -9.53
N ILE A 174 -14.31 -6.26 -10.16
CA ILE A 174 -15.73 -6.18 -10.43
C ILE A 174 -15.89 -6.15 -11.95
N ALA A 175 -16.54 -7.17 -12.50
CA ALA A 175 -16.93 -7.14 -13.91
C ALA A 175 -17.96 -6.03 -14.12
N GLU A 176 -17.64 -5.07 -14.99
CA GLU A 176 -18.61 -4.09 -15.50
C GLU A 176 -19.60 -4.71 -16.48
#